data_AF-A0A0Q4E9R6-F1
#
_entry.id   AF-A0A0Q4E9R6-F1
#
_cell.length_a   1.000
_cell.length_b   1.000
_cell.length_c   1.000
_cell.angle_alpha   90.00
_cell.angle_beta   90.00
_cell.angle_gamma   90.00
#
_symmetry.space_group_name_H-M   'P 1'
#
loop_
_entity.id
_entity.type
_entity.pdbx_description
1 polymer ?
#
loop_
_entity_poly.entity_id
_entity_poly.type
_entity_poly.pdbx_seq_one_letter_code
_entity_poly.pdbx_strand_id
1 'polypeptide(L)'
;MQLRPLVLLALFSFLVACSSEAPKPSTPQPAPAQEKKVPGIEDLGPLPAYQREINGTLNGVPANAEVELALLVIDERNRPQQLLASSVLTGNGKPLAFRLRFNPEAFPAGARVELRGRASQSGQLILHLPAVRITQAITQTTGPLQLVRAP
;
A
#
# COMPACT_ATOMS: atom_id res chain seq x y z
N MET A 1 27.85 33.03 -34.02
CA MET A 1 26.87 32.46 -33.08
C MET A 1 25.56 32.16 -33.82
N GLN A 2 25.33 30.93 -34.29
CA GLN A 2 24.02 30.45 -34.77
C GLN A 2 23.98 28.90 -34.74
N LEU A 3 24.19 28.29 -33.56
CA LEU A 3 24.13 26.82 -33.34
C LEU A 3 22.89 26.46 -32.51
N ARG A 4 21.71 26.97 -32.92
CA ARG A 4 20.49 26.89 -32.11
C ARG A 4 19.24 26.24 -32.73
N PRO A 5 19.16 25.82 -34.01
CA PRO A 5 17.94 25.16 -34.47
C PRO A 5 17.99 23.62 -34.37
N LEU A 6 19.17 23.00 -34.22
CA LEU A 6 19.31 21.54 -34.37
C LEU A 6 18.99 20.74 -33.09
N VAL A 7 18.92 21.40 -31.93
CA VAL A 7 18.64 20.74 -30.63
C VAL A 7 17.14 20.49 -30.42
N LEU A 8 16.27 21.31 -31.03
CA LEU A 8 14.82 21.17 -30.87
C LEU A 8 14.22 20.00 -31.66
N LEU A 9 14.90 19.51 -32.70
CA LEU A 9 14.42 18.40 -33.51
C LEU A 9 14.70 17.02 -32.88
N ALA A 10 15.63 16.95 -31.92
CA ALA A 10 15.99 15.71 -31.22
C ALA A 10 15.05 15.38 -30.03
N LEU A 11 14.30 16.36 -29.51
CA LEU A 11 13.35 16.11 -28.42
C LEU A 11 12.01 15.51 -28.88
N PHE A 12 11.65 15.64 -30.16
CA PHE A 12 10.39 15.09 -30.68
C PHE A 12 10.49 13.61 -31.10
N SER A 13 11.69 13.07 -31.31
CA SER A 13 11.89 11.67 -31.69
C SER A 13 11.83 10.68 -30.52
N PHE A 14 11.87 11.16 -29.27
CA PHE A 14 11.76 10.28 -28.09
C PHE A 14 10.33 9.97 -27.64
N LEU A 15 9.30 10.61 -28.22
CA LEU A 15 7.90 10.42 -27.82
C LEU A 15 7.13 9.30 -28.56
N VAL A 16 7.76 8.59 -29.50
CA VAL A 16 7.07 7.58 -30.34
C VAL A 16 7.34 6.13 -29.89
N ALA A 17 8.07 5.91 -28.80
CA ALA A 17 8.44 4.57 -28.34
C ALA A 17 7.66 4.10 -27.10
N CYS A 18 6.32 4.19 -27.10
CA CYS A 18 5.45 3.47 -26.18
C CYS A 18 4.04 3.29 -26.79
N SER A 19 3.96 2.62 -27.94
CA SER A 19 2.71 1.96 -28.35
C SER A 19 2.97 0.46 -28.27
N SER A 20 2.64 -0.13 -27.12
CA SER A 20 2.81 -1.57 -26.89
C SER A 20 1.53 -2.29 -27.30
N GLU A 21 1.67 -3.06 -28.38
CA GLU A 21 0.89 -4.18 -28.90
C GLU A 21 -0.38 -4.62 -28.12
N ALA A 22 -1.51 -4.70 -28.83
CA ALA A 22 -2.73 -5.32 -28.34
C ALA A 22 -2.59 -6.87 -28.27
N PRO A 23 -2.90 -7.53 -27.15
CA PRO A 23 -2.83 -8.99 -27.06
C PRO A 23 -3.94 -9.67 -27.87
N LYS A 24 -3.58 -10.72 -28.62
CA LYS A 24 -4.49 -11.65 -29.29
C LYS A 24 -5.43 -12.34 -28.28
N PRO A 25 -6.66 -12.70 -28.66
CA PRO A 25 -7.60 -13.40 -27.77
C PRO A 25 -7.10 -14.82 -27.50
N SER A 26 -6.74 -15.10 -26.25
CA SER A 26 -6.54 -16.46 -25.76
C SER A 26 -7.86 -17.03 -25.25
N THR A 27 -8.09 -18.29 -25.60
CA THR A 27 -9.24 -19.13 -25.26
C THR A 27 -9.44 -19.27 -23.74
N PRO A 28 -10.68 -19.52 -23.27
CA PRO A 28 -10.98 -19.52 -21.84
C PRO A 28 -10.35 -20.74 -21.15
N GLN A 29 -9.36 -20.47 -20.29
CA GLN A 29 -8.85 -21.44 -19.32
C GLN A 29 -9.74 -21.39 -18.06
N PRO A 30 -10.00 -22.52 -17.38
CA PRO A 30 -10.91 -22.56 -16.23
C PRO A 30 -10.49 -21.57 -15.14
N ALA A 31 -11.43 -20.72 -14.73
CA ALA A 31 -11.21 -19.63 -13.79
C ALA A 31 -10.77 -20.16 -12.41
N PRO A 32 -9.61 -19.72 -11.87
CA PRO A 32 -9.42 -19.74 -10.43
C PRO A 32 -10.44 -18.78 -9.81
N ALA A 33 -11.01 -19.20 -8.67
CA ALA A 33 -12.05 -18.46 -7.95
C ALA A 33 -11.76 -16.96 -7.91
N GLN A 34 -12.65 -16.16 -8.51
CA GLN A 34 -12.56 -14.71 -8.50
C GLN A 34 -12.54 -14.23 -7.05
N GLU A 35 -11.37 -13.81 -6.61
CA GLU A 35 -11.20 -13.11 -5.35
C GLU A 35 -12.00 -11.82 -5.44
N LYS A 36 -13.08 -11.76 -4.66
CA LYS A 36 -14.10 -10.70 -4.69
C LYS A 36 -13.39 -9.35 -4.55
N LYS A 37 -13.41 -8.53 -5.62
CA LYS A 37 -12.79 -7.19 -5.64
C LYS A 37 -13.34 -6.35 -4.49
N VAL A 38 -12.54 -6.17 -3.44
CA VAL A 38 -12.91 -5.35 -2.28
C VAL A 38 -12.73 -3.88 -2.67
N PRO A 39 -13.78 -3.04 -2.58
CA PRO A 39 -13.68 -1.62 -2.93
C PRO A 39 -12.66 -0.89 -2.05
N GLY A 40 -11.82 -0.05 -2.65
CA GLY A 40 -10.87 0.82 -1.95
C GLY A 40 -9.48 0.23 -1.72
N ILE A 41 -9.21 -1.00 -2.18
CA ILE A 41 -7.88 -1.57 -2.14
C ILE A 41 -7.24 -1.51 -3.53
N GLU A 42 -6.03 -0.93 -3.60
CA GLU A 42 -5.19 -0.95 -4.81
C GLU A 42 -5.07 -2.40 -5.33
N ASP A 43 -5.29 -2.60 -6.62
CA ASP A 43 -5.24 -3.93 -7.23
C ASP A 43 -3.79 -4.38 -7.35
N LEU A 44 -3.29 -5.03 -6.30
CA LEU A 44 -1.90 -5.50 -6.23
C LEU A 44 -1.66 -6.78 -7.05
N GLY A 45 -2.65 -7.29 -7.80
CA GLY A 45 -2.57 -8.57 -8.49
C GLY A 45 -2.45 -9.77 -7.53
N PRO A 46 -2.05 -10.97 -8.00
CA PRO A 46 -1.84 -12.12 -7.12
C PRO A 46 -0.67 -11.90 -6.16
N LEU A 47 -0.74 -12.47 -4.95
CA LEU A 47 0.35 -12.41 -3.97
C LEU A 47 1.56 -13.21 -4.48
N PRO A 48 2.75 -12.60 -4.68
CA PRO A 48 3.93 -13.34 -5.08
C PRO A 48 4.38 -14.32 -3.99
N ALA A 49 4.90 -15.50 -4.37
CA ALA A 49 5.29 -16.55 -3.43
C ALA A 49 6.36 -16.13 -2.40
N TYR A 50 7.21 -15.16 -2.77
CA TYR A 50 8.26 -14.59 -1.91
C TYR A 50 7.76 -13.46 -1.01
N GLN A 51 6.49 -13.05 -1.10
CA GLN A 51 5.89 -12.01 -0.26
C GLN A 51 4.90 -12.58 0.73
N ARG A 52 4.66 -11.83 1.80
CA ARG A 52 3.57 -12.08 2.76
C ARG A 52 2.70 -10.84 2.85
N GLU A 53 1.49 -11.03 3.34
CA GLU A 53 0.50 -9.97 3.40
C GLU A 53 -0.12 -9.84 4.78
N ILE A 54 -0.24 -8.59 5.26
CA ILE A 54 -1.09 -8.25 6.40
C ILE A 54 -2.32 -7.55 5.86
N ASN A 55 -3.50 -8.06 6.18
CA ASN A 55 -4.76 -7.46 5.77
C ASN A 55 -5.73 -7.30 6.94
N GLY A 56 -6.80 -6.55 6.71
CA GLY A 56 -7.83 -6.28 7.71
C GLY A 56 -8.79 -5.18 7.26
N THR A 57 -9.53 -4.64 8.22
CA THR A 57 -10.44 -3.51 8.01
C THR A 57 -10.19 -2.41 9.02
N LEU A 58 -10.29 -1.16 8.58
CA LEU A 58 -10.19 0.03 9.40
C LEU A 58 -11.58 0.63 9.61
N ASN A 59 -11.94 0.86 10.86
CA ASN A 59 -13.18 1.48 11.27
C ASN A 59 -12.96 2.93 11.68
N GLY A 60 -14.01 3.75 11.51
CA GLY A 60 -14.01 5.16 11.92
C GLY A 60 -13.30 6.12 10.95
N VAL A 61 -12.95 5.68 9.74
CA VAL A 61 -12.35 6.55 8.71
C VAL A 61 -13.44 7.44 8.08
N PRO A 62 -13.37 8.77 8.17
CA PRO A 62 -14.29 9.67 7.48
C PRO A 62 -14.13 9.60 5.96
N ALA A 63 -15.16 10.02 5.22
CA ALA A 63 -15.04 10.19 3.78
C ALA A 63 -13.98 11.25 3.45
N ASN A 64 -13.21 11.02 2.38
CA ASN A 64 -12.14 11.88 1.89
C ASN A 64 -10.96 12.09 2.87
N ALA A 65 -10.88 11.31 3.95
CA ALA A 65 -9.68 11.27 4.77
C ALA A 65 -8.60 10.44 4.07
N GLU A 66 -7.36 10.90 4.07
CA GLU A 66 -6.21 10.15 3.58
C GLU A 66 -5.64 9.33 4.73
N VAL A 67 -5.62 8.01 4.57
CA VAL A 67 -5.10 7.07 5.56
C VAL A 67 -3.76 6.54 5.09
N GLU A 68 -2.71 6.79 5.85
CA GLU A 68 -1.41 6.17 5.66
C GLU A 68 -1.23 5.03 6.66
N LEU A 69 -0.90 3.84 6.17
CA LEU A 69 -0.54 2.67 6.97
C LEU A 69 0.92 2.31 6.75
N ALA A 70 1.60 1.89 7.81
CA ALA A 70 2.98 1.47 7.77
C ALA A 70 3.23 0.28 8.69
N LEU A 71 3.93 -0.73 8.18
CA LEU A 71 4.50 -1.82 8.96
C LEU A 71 5.95 -1.44 9.30
N LEU A 72 6.22 -1.23 10.58
CA LEU A 72 7.46 -0.62 11.05
C LEU A 72 8.16 -1.49 12.08
N VAL A 73 9.49 -1.54 12.02
CA VAL A 73 10.33 -2.01 13.13
C VAL A 73 10.50 -0.85 14.11
N ILE A 74 10.24 -1.09 15.39
CA ILE A 74 10.23 -0.07 16.45
C ILE A 74 11.24 -0.43 17.54
N ASP A 75 12.11 0.51 17.91
CA ASP A 75 13.07 0.33 19.02
C ASP A 75 12.39 0.42 20.40
N GLU A 76 13.14 0.20 21.47
CA GLU A 76 12.64 0.29 22.86
C GLU A 76 12.14 1.69 23.25
N ARG A 77 12.59 2.74 22.55
CA ARG A 77 12.19 4.15 22.76
C ARG A 77 10.97 4.55 21.93
N ASN A 78 10.26 3.57 21.35
CA ASN A 78 9.12 3.78 20.46
C ASN A 78 9.44 4.55 19.16
N ARG A 79 10.70 4.52 18.70
CA ARG A 79 11.12 5.18 17.46
C ARG A 79 11.14 4.20 16.29
N PRO A 80 10.59 4.56 15.12
CA PRO A 80 10.73 3.77 13.90
C PRO A 80 12.20 3.62 13.51
N GLN A 81 12.63 2.38 13.26
CA GLN A 81 13.98 2.04 12.80
C GLN A 81 14.00 1.67 11.31
N GLN A 82 12.94 0.99 10.85
CA GLN A 82 12.86 0.49 9.48
C GLN A 82 11.40 0.39 9.04
N LEU A 83 11.15 0.71 7.77
CA LEU A 83 9.89 0.48 7.08
C LEU A 83 9.92 -0.85 6.35
N LEU A 84 8.97 -1.74 6.65
CA LEU A 84 8.82 -3.04 5.99
C LEU A 84 7.81 -2.99 4.84
N ALA A 85 6.74 -2.20 5.00
CA ALA A 85 5.71 -1.98 3.99
C ALA A 85 4.89 -0.73 4.33
N SER A 86 4.28 -0.10 3.33
CA SER A 86 3.33 1.00 3.51
C SER A 86 2.21 0.95 2.47
N SER A 87 1.09 1.60 2.78
CA SER A 87 -0.02 1.82 1.84
C SER A 87 -0.71 3.13 2.17
N VAL A 88 -1.26 3.79 1.15
CA VAL A 88 -2.10 4.98 1.30
C VAL A 88 -3.49 4.65 0.76
N LEU A 89 -4.52 4.98 1.53
CA LEU A 89 -5.92 4.67 1.23
C LEU A 89 -6.77 5.92 1.38
N THR A 90 -7.80 6.05 0.55
CA THR A 90 -8.78 7.14 0.66
C THR A 90 -10.03 6.64 1.36
N GLY A 91 -10.39 7.29 2.46
CA GLY A 91 -11.60 7.03 3.22
C GLY A 91 -12.87 7.28 2.41
N ASN A 92 -13.84 6.38 2.55
CA ASN A 92 -15.14 6.44 1.88
C ASN A 92 -16.31 6.54 2.88
N GLY A 93 -16.03 6.81 4.16
CA GLY A 93 -17.02 6.87 5.24
C GLY A 93 -17.59 5.51 5.67
N LYS A 94 -17.03 4.41 5.17
CA LYS A 94 -17.39 3.03 5.52
C LYS A 94 -16.16 2.30 6.09
N PRO A 95 -16.32 1.11 6.69
CA PRO A 95 -15.18 0.25 7.00
C PRO A 95 -14.27 0.07 5.79
N LEU A 96 -13.01 0.44 5.95
CA LEU A 96 -12.04 0.53 4.87
C LEU A 96 -11.09 -0.66 4.93
N ALA A 97 -11.17 -1.54 3.95
CA ALA A 97 -10.26 -2.68 3.88
C ALA A 97 -8.84 -2.23 3.51
N PHE A 98 -7.84 -2.93 4.03
CA PHE A 98 -6.43 -2.67 3.72
C PHE A 98 -5.67 -3.96 3.48
N ARG A 99 -4.58 -3.86 2.72
CA ARG A 99 -3.55 -4.91 2.60
C ARG A 99 -2.18 -4.26 2.48
N LEU A 100 -1.21 -4.81 3.20
CA LEU A 100 0.21 -4.44 3.11
C LEU A 100 0.99 -5.70 2.78
N ARG A 101 1.71 -5.69 1.66
CA ARG A 101 2.62 -6.77 1.29
C ARG A 101 4.03 -6.44 1.73
N PHE A 102 4.73 -7.42 2.29
CA PHE A 102 6.08 -7.26 2.82
C PHE A 102 6.95 -8.47 2.45
N ASN A 103 8.27 -8.24 2.38
CA ASN A 103 9.24 -9.33 2.26
C ASN A 103 9.43 -9.98 3.65
N PRO A 104 9.08 -11.27 3.85
CA PRO A 104 9.29 -11.94 5.12
C PRO A 104 10.77 -12.06 5.52
N GLU A 105 11.72 -12.05 4.56
CA GLU A 105 13.15 -12.09 4.86
C GLU A 105 13.66 -10.81 5.52
N ALA A 106 12.99 -9.67 5.27
CA ALA A 106 13.28 -8.40 5.92
C ALA A 106 12.66 -8.29 7.32
N PHE A 107 11.86 -9.27 7.74
CA PHE A 107 11.20 -9.26 9.04
C PHE A 107 12.19 -9.69 10.13
N PRO A 108 12.57 -8.80 11.05
CA PRO A 108 13.61 -9.09 12.03
C PRO A 108 13.16 -10.11 13.07
N ALA A 109 14.02 -11.08 13.38
CA ALA A 109 13.83 -11.98 14.51
C ALA A 109 14.03 -11.23 15.84
N GLY A 110 13.06 -11.30 16.74
CA GLY A 110 13.16 -10.74 18.10
C GLY A 110 13.00 -9.23 18.21
N ALA A 111 12.91 -8.48 17.11
CA ALA A 111 12.59 -7.06 17.17
C ALA A 111 11.08 -6.82 17.20
N ARG A 112 10.67 -5.65 17.71
CA ARG A 112 9.27 -5.27 17.77
C ARG A 112 8.81 -4.72 16.43
N VAL A 113 7.93 -5.44 15.75
CA VAL A 113 7.25 -4.98 14.55
C VAL A 113 5.83 -4.53 14.88
N GLU A 114 5.45 -3.35 14.42
CA GLU A 114 4.13 -2.77 14.66
C GLU A 114 3.50 -2.29 13.35
N LEU A 115 2.21 -2.57 13.17
CA LEU A 115 1.36 -1.87 12.22
C LEU A 115 0.92 -0.56 12.86
N ARG A 116 1.24 0.55 12.17
CA ARG A 116 0.85 1.91 12.54
C ARG A 116 0.05 2.53 11.43
N GLY A 117 -0.78 3.51 11.80
CA GLY A 117 -1.60 4.21 10.84
C GLY A 117 -1.97 5.60 11.32
N ARG A 118 -2.18 6.50 10.37
CA ARG A 118 -2.65 7.85 10.60
C ARG A 118 -3.67 8.23 9.52
N ALA A 119 -4.68 9.01 9.90
CA ALA A 119 -5.61 9.59 8.95
C ALA A 119 -5.57 11.10 9.02
N SER A 120 -5.47 11.73 7.85
CA SER A 120 -5.43 13.18 7.70
C SER A 120 -6.62 13.64 6.87
N GLN A 121 -7.14 14.83 7.15
CA GLN A 121 -8.16 15.48 6.35
C GLN A 121 -7.75 16.92 6.11
N SER A 122 -7.70 17.34 4.85
CA SER A 122 -7.25 18.69 4.48
C SER A 122 -5.87 19.06 5.05
N GLY A 123 -4.96 18.08 5.10
CA GLY A 123 -3.60 18.24 5.65
C GLY A 123 -3.50 18.20 7.18
N GLN A 124 -4.62 18.11 7.90
CA GLN A 124 -4.63 18.00 9.36
C GLN A 124 -4.73 16.54 9.79
N LEU A 125 -3.85 16.10 10.69
CA LEU A 125 -3.95 14.80 11.34
C LEU A 125 -5.20 14.76 12.24
N ILE A 126 -6.13 13.85 11.95
CA ILE A 126 -7.40 13.74 12.68
C ILE A 126 -7.52 12.44 13.47
N LEU A 127 -6.89 11.36 13.00
CA LEU A 127 -6.95 10.04 13.64
C LEU A 127 -5.59 9.35 13.63
N HIS A 128 -5.39 8.44 14.58
CA HIS A 128 -4.27 7.50 14.57
C HIS A 128 -4.74 6.08 14.94
N LEU A 129 -4.00 5.09 14.46
CA LEU A 129 -4.19 3.70 14.82
C LEU A 129 -3.37 3.43 16.10
N PRO A 130 -3.96 2.88 17.17
CA PRO A 130 -3.20 2.36 18.31
C PRO A 130 -2.20 1.29 17.84
N ALA A 131 -1.02 1.21 18.45
CA ALA A 131 0.02 0.28 18.00
C ALA A 131 -0.46 -1.18 17.97
N VAL A 132 -0.44 -1.82 16.80
CA VAL A 132 -0.80 -3.23 16.63
C VAL A 132 0.47 -4.04 16.44
N ARG A 133 0.80 -4.92 17.39
CA ARG A 133 2.00 -5.77 17.29
C ARG A 133 1.80 -6.88 16.27
N ILE A 134 2.83 -7.06 15.44
CA ILE A 134 2.92 -8.13 14.45
C ILE A 134 4.09 -9.02 14.88
N THR A 135 3.82 -10.26 15.23
CA THR A 135 4.81 -11.17 15.83
C THR A 135 5.36 -12.21 14.86
N GLN A 136 4.72 -12.38 13.70
CA GLN A 136 5.07 -13.42 12.73
C GLN A 136 5.18 -12.83 11.32
N ALA A 137 6.19 -13.31 10.59
CA ALA A 137 6.44 -12.95 9.19
C ALA A 137 5.62 -13.84 8.23
N ILE A 138 4.32 -13.96 8.46
CA ILE A 138 3.40 -14.79 7.67
C ILE A 138 2.28 -13.95 7.08
N THR A 139 1.54 -14.52 6.13
CA THR A 139 0.29 -13.92 5.68
C THR A 139 -0.74 -14.05 6.79
N GLN A 140 -1.31 -12.93 7.24
CA GLN A 140 -2.24 -12.90 8.36
C GLN A 140 -3.25 -11.76 8.28
N THR A 141 -4.39 -11.97 8.93
CA THR A 141 -5.47 -10.97 9.05
C THR A 141 -5.50 -10.42 10.47
N THR A 142 -5.54 -9.09 10.60
CA THR A 142 -5.60 -8.38 11.89
C THR A 142 -7.01 -8.27 12.47
N GLY A 143 -8.04 -8.50 11.65
CA GLY A 143 -9.44 -8.26 11.99
C GLY A 143 -9.81 -6.77 11.84
N PRO A 144 -10.94 -6.35 12.42
CA PRO A 144 -11.34 -4.94 12.43
C PRO A 144 -10.49 -4.14 13.43
N LEU A 145 -9.86 -3.08 12.93
CA LEU A 145 -9.05 -2.15 13.70
C LEU A 145 -9.76 -0.80 13.80
N GLN A 146 -9.71 -0.17 14.97
CA GLN A 146 -10.33 1.13 15.20
C GLN A 146 -9.29 2.24 15.17
N LEU A 147 -9.47 3.22 14.28
CA LEU A 147 -8.76 4.48 14.36
C LEU A 147 -9.40 5.35 15.44
N VAL A 148 -8.56 5.97 16.26
CA VAL A 148 -8.98 6.84 17.37
C VAL A 148 -8.51 8.26 17.11
N ARG A 149 -9.11 9.24 17.80
CA ARG A 149 -8.78 10.65 17.65
C ARG A 149 -7.29 10.89 17.91
N ALA A 150 -6.65 11.65 17.02
CA ALA A 150 -5.28 12.12 17.24
C ALA A 150 -5.20 13.01 18.50
N PRO A 151 -4.12 12.90 19.29
CA PRO A 151 -3.90 13.73 20.47
C PRO A 151 -3.71 15.21 20.13
#